data_AF-A0A1V3NSF5-F1
#
_entry.id   AF-A0A1V3NSF5-F1
#
_cell.length_a   1.000
_cell.length_b   1.000
_cell.length_c   1.000
_cell.angle_alpha   90.00
_cell.angle_beta   90.00
_cell.angle_gamma   90.00
#
_symmetry.space_group_name_H-M   'P 1'
#
loop_
_entity.id
_entity.type
_entity.pdbx_description
1 polymer ?
#
loop_
_entity_poly.entity_id
_entity_poly.type
_entity_poly.pdbx_seq_one_letter_code
_entity_poly.pdbx_strand_id
1 'polypeptide(L)'
;MAAADTSGSNVVINGRTAVHADSGGTLNTVDICKTKRGKKCRAVVYNNVAKSGDTANAAGTVFIEGNPACHKSADFARSKGDEPAKCGGGVRSGTIKQKAEFITASNNVFIEGKPAVRQMDLMVSNNRNTPPMPLMQAGAGKPPEVNLIDSQGVDEGEMPDGSDWDVAGDDLYMTRGRFGRQEA
;
A
#
# COMPACT_ATOMS: atom_id res chain seq x y z
N MET A 1 15.94 16.14 -17.33
CA MET A 1 15.63 14.81 -16.77
C MET A 1 15.44 15.03 -15.27
N ALA A 2 14.19 15.20 -14.82
CA ALA A 2 13.90 15.52 -13.42
C ALA A 2 14.24 14.30 -12.56
N ALA A 3 14.98 14.53 -11.47
CA ALA A 3 15.25 13.52 -10.46
C ALA A 3 13.92 13.04 -9.89
N ALA A 4 13.67 11.72 -9.98
CA ALA A 4 12.60 11.11 -9.22
C ALA A 4 12.89 11.36 -7.74
N ASP A 5 11.99 12.08 -7.06
CA ASP A 5 11.99 12.19 -5.62
C ASP A 5 11.85 10.79 -5.03
N THR A 6 12.94 10.26 -4.47
CA THR A 6 12.99 8.94 -3.84
C THR A 6 12.37 8.95 -2.44
N SER A 7 11.36 9.79 -2.17
CA SER A 7 10.78 9.95 -0.82
C SER A 7 9.26 9.80 -0.76
N GLY A 8 8.77 8.63 -1.17
CA GLY A 8 7.42 8.17 -0.88
C GLY A 8 6.58 7.97 -2.13
N SER A 9 5.83 6.87 -2.16
CA SER A 9 4.90 6.60 -3.25
C SER A 9 3.90 7.77 -3.36
N ASN A 10 3.73 8.32 -4.55
CA ASN A 10 2.86 9.48 -4.80
C ASN A 10 1.37 9.19 -4.53
N VAL A 11 1.03 7.90 -4.38
CA VAL A 11 -0.33 7.44 -4.12
C VAL A 11 -0.47 6.99 -2.68
N VAL A 12 -1.40 7.64 -1.98
CA VAL A 12 -1.68 7.41 -0.58
C VAL A 12 -3.09 6.85 -0.41
N ILE A 13 -3.22 5.79 0.36
CA ILE A 13 -4.47 5.11 0.67
C ILE A 13 -4.70 5.24 2.17
N ASN A 14 -5.73 5.99 2.57
CA ASN A 14 -6.02 6.31 3.98
C ASN A 14 -4.80 6.88 4.75
N GLY A 15 -4.07 7.81 4.15
CA GLY A 15 -2.89 8.43 4.79
C GLY A 15 -1.64 7.55 4.83
N ARG A 16 -1.63 6.38 4.18
CA ARG A 16 -0.48 5.46 4.11
C ARG A 16 -0.11 5.17 2.66
N THR A 17 1.16 5.02 2.36
CA THR A 17 1.62 4.74 0.98
C THR A 17 1.07 3.41 0.48
N ALA A 18 0.68 3.37 -0.79
CA ALA A 18 0.30 2.15 -1.47
C ALA A 18 1.49 1.19 -1.58
N VAL A 19 1.22 -0.10 -1.77
CA VAL A 19 2.27 -1.12 -1.96
C VAL A 19 2.25 -1.58 -3.42
N HIS A 20 3.43 -1.68 -4.03
CA HIS A 20 3.69 -2.25 -5.34
C HIS A 20 5.15 -2.72 -5.41
N ALA A 21 5.59 -3.33 -6.52
CA ALA A 21 6.92 -3.94 -6.61
C ALA A 21 8.06 -2.98 -6.19
N ASP A 22 8.03 -1.76 -6.73
CA ASP A 22 9.07 -0.74 -6.50
C ASP A 22 8.84 0.16 -5.28
N SER A 23 7.79 -0.07 -4.49
CA SER A 23 7.45 0.76 -3.31
C SER A 23 8.47 0.73 -2.16
N GLY A 24 9.47 -0.16 -2.24
CA GLY A 24 10.52 -0.32 -1.22
C GLY A 24 10.07 -1.05 0.04
N GLY A 25 8.90 -1.69 0.02
CA GLY A 25 8.37 -2.48 1.14
C GLY A 25 9.31 -3.60 1.58
N THR A 26 9.61 -3.63 2.88
CA THR A 26 10.39 -4.70 3.51
C THR A 26 9.64 -5.23 4.73
N LEU A 27 9.37 -6.52 4.72
CA LEU A 27 8.84 -7.26 5.85
C LEU A 27 9.99 -7.96 6.56
N ASN A 28 10.23 -7.62 7.83
CA ASN A 28 11.18 -8.31 8.70
C ASN A 28 10.41 -9.08 9.77
N THR A 29 10.65 -10.38 9.86
CA THR A 29 9.91 -11.30 10.73
C THR A 29 10.83 -12.21 11.51
N VAL A 30 10.35 -12.64 12.68
CA VAL A 30 11.00 -13.66 13.50
C VAL A 30 10.46 -15.03 13.10
N ASP A 31 11.31 -15.89 12.58
CA ASP A 31 10.93 -17.17 11.99
C ASP A 31 11.49 -18.35 12.80
N ILE A 32 10.60 -19.13 13.41
CA ILE A 32 11.01 -20.28 14.23
C ILE A 32 10.99 -21.53 13.35
N CYS A 33 12.18 -22.04 13.05
CA CYS A 33 12.37 -23.16 12.15
C CYS A 33 13.11 -24.33 12.82
N LYS A 34 12.95 -25.53 12.27
CA LYS A 34 13.60 -26.76 12.72
C LYS A 34 14.98 -26.88 12.09
N THR A 35 16.00 -26.81 12.94
CA THR A 35 17.40 -26.88 12.52
C THR A 35 18.09 -28.06 13.17
N LYS A 36 18.94 -28.73 12.38
CA LYS A 36 19.73 -29.85 12.85
C LYS A 36 20.82 -29.35 13.80
N ARG A 37 20.85 -29.85 15.03
CA ARG A 37 21.98 -29.73 15.97
C ARG A 37 22.42 -31.13 16.37
N GLY A 38 23.53 -31.58 15.79
CA GLY A 38 23.98 -32.97 15.90
C GLY A 38 23.02 -33.94 15.22
N LYS A 39 22.54 -34.96 15.94
CA LYS A 39 21.58 -35.96 15.43
C LYS A 39 20.11 -35.58 15.61
N LYS A 40 19.79 -34.52 16.37
CA LYS A 40 18.41 -34.09 16.67
C LYS A 40 18.07 -32.78 15.98
N CYS A 41 16.78 -32.56 15.75
CA CYS A 41 16.27 -31.30 15.24
C CYS A 41 15.65 -30.48 16.37
N ARG A 42 16.00 -29.20 16.43
CA ARG A 42 15.56 -28.26 17.47
C ARG A 42 14.98 -27.01 16.82
N ALA A 43 14.03 -26.38 17.49
CA ALA A 43 13.52 -25.08 17.09
C ALA A 43 14.61 -24.01 17.31
N VAL A 44 14.90 -23.23 16.26
CA VAL A 44 15.87 -22.14 16.25
C VAL A 44 15.20 -20.92 15.62
N VAL A 45 15.49 -19.75 16.18
CA VAL A 45 14.98 -18.47 15.68
C VAL A 45 15.86 -17.97 14.54
N TYR A 46 15.24 -17.59 13.43
CA TYR A 46 15.84 -16.98 12.26
C TYR A 46 15.23 -15.60 12.01
N ASN A 47 16.03 -14.70 11.43
CA ASN A 47 15.47 -13.49 10.84
C ASN A 47 15.01 -13.83 9.42
N ASN A 48 13.74 -13.58 9.11
CA ASN A 48 13.16 -13.84 7.81
C ASN A 48 12.70 -12.53 7.17
N VAL A 49 13.16 -12.29 5.95
CA VAL A 49 12.92 -11.05 5.21
C VAL A 49 12.18 -11.36 3.91
N ALA A 50 11.11 -10.63 3.64
CA ALA A 50 10.42 -10.59 2.35
C ALA A 50 10.35 -9.15 1.85
N LYS A 51 10.40 -8.95 0.52
CA LYS A 51 10.48 -7.62 -0.09
C LYS A 51 9.39 -7.41 -1.12
N SER A 52 8.92 -6.17 -1.27
CA SER A 52 7.94 -5.79 -2.28
C SER A 52 8.43 -6.06 -3.69
N GLY A 53 9.74 -6.00 -3.96
CA GLY A 53 10.28 -6.35 -5.28
C GLY A 53 9.99 -7.78 -5.74
N ASP A 54 9.66 -8.70 -4.82
CA ASP A 54 9.25 -10.07 -5.13
C ASP A 54 7.70 -10.20 -5.21
N THR A 55 6.97 -9.11 -5.45
CA THR A 55 5.50 -9.11 -5.53
C THR A 55 4.98 -10.03 -6.63
N ALA A 56 3.98 -10.83 -6.28
CA ALA A 56 3.21 -11.67 -7.18
C ALA A 56 1.71 -11.50 -6.89
N ASN A 57 0.86 -11.92 -7.85
CA ASN A 57 -0.59 -11.89 -7.72
C ASN A 57 -1.16 -10.49 -7.38
N ALA A 58 -0.51 -9.43 -7.85
CA ALA A 58 -1.00 -8.05 -7.79
C ALA A 58 -2.09 -7.81 -8.84
N ALA A 59 -2.62 -6.58 -8.89
CA ALA A 59 -3.68 -6.20 -9.82
C ALA A 59 -3.29 -6.37 -11.29
N GLY A 60 -4.26 -6.67 -12.15
CA GLY A 60 -4.03 -6.79 -13.61
C GLY A 60 -4.26 -5.49 -14.38
N THR A 61 -5.10 -4.61 -13.85
CA THR A 61 -5.61 -3.41 -14.55
C THR A 61 -5.26 -2.10 -13.87
N VAL A 62 -4.87 -2.14 -12.59
CA VAL A 62 -4.56 -0.94 -11.80
C VAL A 62 -3.06 -0.86 -11.55
N PHE A 63 -2.46 0.25 -11.99
CA PHE A 63 -1.04 0.49 -11.87
C PHE A 63 -0.77 1.74 -11.02
N ILE A 64 0.22 1.65 -10.14
CA ILE A 64 0.75 2.76 -9.34
C ILE A 64 2.23 2.85 -9.69
N GLU A 65 2.66 4.02 -10.14
CA GLU A 65 4.06 4.27 -10.52
C GLU A 65 4.58 3.24 -11.53
N GLY A 66 3.74 2.91 -12.53
CA GLY A 66 4.05 1.93 -13.58
C GLY A 66 4.02 0.47 -13.13
N ASN A 67 3.74 0.19 -11.85
CA ASN A 67 3.75 -1.15 -11.29
C ASN A 67 2.33 -1.62 -10.93
N PRO A 68 2.00 -2.91 -11.11
CA PRO A 68 0.77 -3.51 -10.60
C PRO A 68 0.54 -3.17 -9.12
N ALA A 69 -0.61 -2.60 -8.81
CA ALA A 69 -0.95 -2.22 -7.44
C ALA A 69 -1.24 -3.46 -6.59
N CYS A 70 -0.70 -3.53 -5.38
CA CYS A 70 -0.98 -4.64 -4.49
C CYS A 70 -2.34 -4.47 -3.83
N HIS A 71 -3.06 -5.58 -3.77
CA HIS A 71 -4.30 -5.74 -2.99
C HIS A 71 -4.17 -6.94 -2.06
N LYS A 72 -5.19 -7.22 -1.24
CA LYS A 72 -5.20 -8.27 -0.23
C LYS A 72 -4.75 -9.66 -0.69
N SER A 73 -5.04 -10.04 -1.93
CA SER A 73 -4.66 -11.35 -2.49
C SER A 73 -3.24 -11.38 -3.06
N ALA A 74 -2.53 -10.26 -3.09
CA ALA A 74 -1.14 -10.21 -3.51
C ALA A 74 -0.23 -10.81 -2.43
N ASP A 75 0.94 -11.26 -2.84
CA ASP A 75 1.94 -11.83 -1.94
C ASP A 75 3.36 -11.46 -2.40
N PHE A 76 4.32 -11.58 -1.50
CA PHE A 76 5.73 -11.55 -1.89
C PHE A 76 6.18 -12.99 -2.08
N ALA A 77 6.48 -13.38 -3.31
CA ALA A 77 6.64 -14.77 -3.72
C ALA A 77 7.69 -15.54 -2.93
N ARG A 78 8.72 -14.84 -2.40
CA ARG A 78 9.86 -15.48 -1.75
C ARG A 78 10.36 -14.70 -0.53
N SER A 79 10.52 -15.42 0.58
CA SER A 79 11.27 -14.94 1.74
C SER A 79 12.72 -15.46 1.78
N LYS A 80 13.58 -14.84 2.61
CA LYS A 80 15.00 -15.19 2.77
C LYS A 80 15.42 -15.16 4.24
N GLY A 81 16.45 -15.92 4.62
CA GLY A 81 17.06 -15.93 5.96
C GLY A 81 16.86 -17.22 6.77
N ASP A 82 15.98 -18.11 6.31
CA ASP A 82 15.62 -19.40 6.92
C ASP A 82 16.24 -20.63 6.22
N GLU A 83 17.13 -20.40 5.23
CA GLU A 83 17.85 -21.44 4.49
C GLU A 83 18.56 -22.51 5.34
N PRO A 84 19.12 -22.18 6.52
CA PRO A 84 19.81 -23.17 7.34
C PRO A 84 18.87 -24.19 7.99
N ALA A 85 17.55 -23.98 7.98
CA ALA A 85 16.55 -24.84 8.61
C ALA A 85 16.23 -26.11 7.79
N LYS A 86 17.26 -26.87 7.42
CA LYS A 86 17.15 -28.07 6.57
C LYS A 86 16.52 -29.28 7.25
N CYS A 87 16.04 -29.17 8.49
CA CYS A 87 15.31 -30.25 9.16
C CYS A 87 13.79 -30.04 9.10
N GLY A 88 13.27 -29.85 7.88
CA GLY A 88 11.84 -29.68 7.64
C GLY A 88 11.32 -28.25 7.84
N GLY A 89 12.19 -27.23 7.77
CA GLY A 89 11.77 -25.83 7.66
C GLY A 89 11.03 -25.28 8.88
N GLY A 90 10.09 -24.37 8.63
CA GLY A 90 9.27 -23.72 9.65
C GLY A 90 8.58 -24.71 10.58
N VAL A 91 8.54 -24.39 11.89
CA VAL A 91 7.91 -25.27 12.89
C VAL A 91 6.43 -25.52 12.58
N ARG A 92 5.73 -24.49 12.11
CA ARG A 92 4.31 -24.52 11.75
C ARG A 92 4.09 -24.79 10.26
N SER A 93 4.85 -24.16 9.37
CA SER A 93 4.61 -24.28 7.92
C SER A 93 5.28 -25.50 7.28
N GLY A 94 6.37 -26.02 7.87
CA GLY A 94 7.16 -27.09 7.27
C GLY A 94 8.00 -26.64 6.06
N THR A 95 8.05 -25.33 5.78
CA THR A 95 8.65 -24.80 4.56
C THR A 95 9.84 -23.90 4.83
N ILE A 96 10.61 -23.64 3.77
CA ILE A 96 11.65 -22.61 3.76
C ILE A 96 11.47 -21.70 2.54
N LYS A 97 11.82 -20.42 2.70
CA LYS A 97 11.86 -19.43 1.61
C LYS A 97 10.54 -19.27 0.85
N GLN A 98 9.40 -19.46 1.52
CA GLN A 98 8.08 -19.37 0.88
C GLN A 98 7.52 -17.96 0.94
N LYS A 99 6.36 -17.78 0.32
CA LYS A 99 5.70 -16.49 0.18
C LYS A 99 5.33 -15.83 1.51
N ALA A 100 5.27 -14.49 1.47
CA ALA A 100 4.68 -13.66 2.52
C ALA A 100 3.33 -13.10 2.08
N GLU A 101 2.33 -13.20 2.95
CA GLU A 101 0.93 -12.86 2.67
C GLU A 101 0.43 -11.75 3.59
N PHE A 102 -0.42 -10.87 3.07
CA PHE A 102 -1.07 -9.81 3.87
C PHE A 102 -2.15 -10.37 4.79
N ILE A 103 -2.23 -9.85 6.02
CA ILE A 103 -3.24 -10.13 7.06
C ILE A 103 -4.22 -8.99 7.25
N THR A 104 -3.76 -7.74 7.18
CA THR A 104 -4.65 -6.58 7.14
C THR A 104 -4.63 -5.94 5.75
N ALA A 105 -5.57 -5.04 5.50
CA ALA A 105 -5.67 -4.21 4.31
C ALA A 105 -6.57 -3.01 4.64
N SER A 106 -6.82 -2.12 3.68
CA SER A 106 -7.80 -1.04 3.80
C SER A 106 -9.22 -1.58 4.02
N ASN A 107 -10.02 -0.84 4.78
CA ASN A 107 -11.43 -1.20 5.03
C ASN A 107 -12.39 -0.58 4.01
N ASN A 108 -11.94 0.41 3.24
CA ASN A 108 -12.80 1.23 2.38
C ASN A 108 -12.23 1.51 0.98
N VAL A 109 -10.94 1.26 0.75
CA VAL A 109 -10.34 1.39 -0.58
C VAL A 109 -10.09 0.00 -1.15
N PHE A 110 -10.61 -0.23 -2.36
CA PHE A 110 -10.56 -1.50 -3.05
C PHE A 110 -9.88 -1.32 -4.41
N ILE A 111 -9.05 -2.27 -4.78
CA ILE A 111 -8.40 -2.39 -6.09
C ILE A 111 -8.90 -3.70 -6.70
N GLU A 112 -9.58 -3.62 -7.84
CA GLU A 112 -10.22 -4.78 -8.49
C GLU A 112 -11.18 -5.54 -7.56
N GLY A 113 -11.95 -4.79 -6.75
CA GLY A 113 -12.89 -5.35 -5.77
C GLY A 113 -12.24 -6.00 -4.55
N LYS A 114 -10.90 -6.00 -4.45
CA LYS A 114 -10.16 -6.53 -3.30
C LYS A 114 -9.61 -5.39 -2.44
N PRO A 115 -9.60 -5.50 -1.11
CA PRO A 115 -9.04 -4.48 -0.23
C PRO A 115 -7.60 -4.10 -0.62
N ALA A 116 -7.32 -2.81 -0.77
CA ALA A 116 -5.98 -2.32 -1.09
C ALA A 116 -5.03 -2.48 0.11
N VAL A 117 -3.77 -2.84 -0.13
CA VAL A 117 -2.77 -2.98 0.93
C VAL A 117 -1.83 -1.77 0.98
N ARG A 118 -1.35 -1.45 2.17
CA ARG A 118 -0.69 -0.19 2.49
C ARG A 118 0.52 -0.41 3.38
N GLN A 119 1.31 0.64 3.56
CA GLN A 119 2.32 0.70 4.61
C GLN A 119 1.73 0.30 5.97
N MET A 120 2.51 -0.39 6.80
CA MET A 120 2.10 -0.87 8.11
C MET A 120 0.94 -1.88 8.11
N ASP A 121 0.45 -2.36 6.97
CA ASP A 121 -0.44 -3.51 6.97
C ASP A 121 0.35 -4.75 7.41
N LEU A 122 -0.27 -5.57 8.26
CA LEU A 122 0.35 -6.75 8.82
C LEU A 122 0.51 -7.82 7.75
N MET A 123 1.64 -8.50 7.75
CA MET A 123 1.93 -9.65 6.90
C MET A 123 2.49 -10.80 7.73
N VAL A 124 2.40 -12.01 7.20
CA VAL A 124 3.10 -13.19 7.70
C VAL A 124 3.96 -13.79 6.60
N SER A 125 5.11 -14.32 6.97
CA SER A 125 6.10 -14.86 6.04
C SER A 125 6.17 -16.39 6.08
N ASN A 126 6.83 -16.96 5.07
CA ASN A 126 7.14 -18.38 4.93
C ASN A 126 5.89 -19.28 5.11
N ASN A 127 4.82 -19.02 4.33
CA ASN A 127 3.53 -19.72 4.44
C ASN A 127 2.94 -19.70 5.86
N ARG A 128 2.90 -18.51 6.47
CA ARG A 128 2.32 -18.27 7.81
C ARG A 128 3.07 -18.95 8.96
N ASN A 129 4.39 -19.16 8.82
CA ASN A 129 5.21 -19.66 9.92
C ASN A 129 5.49 -18.60 10.98
N THR A 130 5.63 -17.35 10.54
CA THR A 130 6.01 -16.22 11.41
C THR A 130 4.78 -15.62 12.10
N PRO A 131 4.94 -14.93 13.23
CA PRO A 131 3.90 -14.05 13.74
C PRO A 131 3.66 -12.87 12.77
N PRO A 132 2.50 -12.21 12.83
CA PRO A 132 2.21 -11.02 12.04
C PRO A 132 3.18 -9.87 12.35
N MET A 133 3.75 -9.27 11.32
CA MET A 133 4.60 -8.07 11.43
C MET A 133 4.17 -7.03 10.39
N PRO A 134 4.30 -5.72 10.68
CA PRO A 134 3.94 -4.67 9.74
C PRO A 134 4.92 -4.63 8.55
N LEU A 135 4.38 -4.37 7.35
CA LEU A 135 5.18 -4.03 6.18
C LEU A 135 5.78 -2.63 6.35
N MET A 136 7.11 -2.54 6.35
CA MET A 136 7.84 -1.28 6.48
C MET A 136 8.17 -0.72 5.09
N GLN A 137 7.71 0.49 4.78
CA GLN A 137 8.10 1.27 3.60
C GLN A 137 8.14 2.76 3.95
N ALA A 138 8.57 3.60 3.00
CA ALA A 138 8.55 5.05 3.18
C ALA A 138 7.12 5.53 3.49
N GLY A 139 7.03 6.49 4.42
CA GLY A 139 5.78 7.15 4.78
C GLY A 139 5.24 8.01 3.64
N ALA A 140 3.96 8.37 3.73
CA ALA A 140 3.43 9.44 2.90
C ALA A 140 4.11 10.75 3.30
N GLY A 141 4.51 11.56 2.31
CA GLY A 141 4.98 12.92 2.56
C GLY A 141 3.91 13.73 3.29
N LYS A 142 4.34 14.67 4.15
CA LYS A 142 3.40 15.66 4.72
C LYS A 142 2.88 16.49 3.53
N PRO A 143 1.55 16.63 3.36
CA PRO A 143 1.03 17.52 2.33
C PRO A 143 1.55 18.94 2.57
N PRO A 144 1.79 19.72 1.50
CA PRO A 144 2.18 21.11 1.65
C PRO A 144 1.14 21.86 2.50
N GLU A 145 1.61 22.79 3.34
CA GLU A 145 0.70 23.64 4.09
C GLU A 145 -0.09 24.52 3.11
N VAL A 146 -1.42 24.45 3.21
CA VAL A 146 -2.30 25.29 2.41
C VAL A 146 -2.26 26.70 3.01
N ASN A 147 -1.62 27.63 2.33
CA ASN A 147 -1.74 29.05 2.66
C ASN A 147 -3.11 29.54 2.21
N LEU A 148 -4.03 29.72 3.15
CA LEU A 148 -5.41 30.16 2.88
C LEU A 148 -5.52 31.60 2.36
N ILE A 149 -4.39 32.30 2.15
CA ILE A 149 -4.35 33.69 1.67
C ILE A 149 -4.95 33.80 0.25
N ASP A 150 -4.86 32.74 -0.54
CA ASP A 150 -5.41 32.72 -1.90
C ASP A 150 -6.94 32.52 -1.93
N SER A 151 -7.57 32.22 -0.78
CA SER A 151 -9.05 32.16 -0.67
C SER A 151 -9.69 33.53 -0.44
N GLN A 152 -8.90 34.57 -0.16
CA GLN A 152 -9.36 35.94 0.07
C GLN A 152 -9.05 36.83 -1.15
N GLY A 153 -9.47 36.41 -2.35
CA GLY A 153 -9.25 37.23 -3.54
C GLY A 153 -9.39 36.55 -4.90
N VAL A 154 -9.94 35.34 -4.99
CA VAL A 154 -10.48 34.88 -6.27
C VAL A 154 -11.80 35.61 -6.46
N ASP A 155 -11.73 36.80 -7.04
CA ASP A 155 -12.90 37.39 -7.67
C ASP A 155 -13.40 36.36 -8.70
N GLU A 156 -14.70 36.09 -8.76
CA GLU A 156 -15.32 35.16 -9.72
C GLU A 156 -15.24 35.69 -11.17
N GLY A 157 -14.22 36.50 -11.48
CA GLY A 157 -13.93 37.12 -12.76
C GLY A 157 -13.54 36.08 -13.78
N GLU A 158 -14.53 35.71 -14.59
CA GLU A 158 -14.46 35.32 -15.99
C GLU A 158 -13.18 34.57 -16.39
N MET A 159 -13.27 33.24 -16.38
CA MET A 159 -12.22 32.37 -16.90
C MET A 159 -11.99 32.69 -18.39
N PRO A 160 -10.77 33.06 -18.83
CA PRO A 160 -10.51 33.47 -20.22
C PRO A 160 -10.74 32.36 -21.26
N ASP A 161 -10.95 31.12 -20.83
CA ASP A 161 -11.27 29.94 -21.62
C ASP A 161 -12.48 29.14 -21.07
N GLY A 162 -13.32 29.79 -20.25
CA GLY A 162 -14.56 29.21 -19.75
C GLY A 162 -15.50 28.86 -20.90
N SER A 163 -15.65 27.57 -21.18
CA SER A 163 -16.78 27.09 -21.97
C SER A 163 -17.91 26.80 -20.99
N ASP A 164 -19.02 27.53 -21.15
CA ASP A 164 -20.25 27.20 -20.44
C ASP A 164 -20.69 25.78 -20.85
N TRP A 165 -20.72 24.88 -19.88
CA TRP A 165 -21.34 23.57 -20.06
C TRP A 165 -22.79 23.71 -19.65
N ASP A 166 -23.70 23.72 -20.62
CA ASP A 166 -25.13 23.62 -20.35
C ASP A 166 -25.43 22.25 -19.71
N VAL A 167 -25.55 22.22 -18.38
CA VAL A 167 -26.10 21.08 -17.66
C VAL A 167 -27.61 21.15 -17.83
N ALA A 168 -28.16 20.27 -18.66
CA ALA A 168 -29.61 20.16 -18.85
C ALA A 168 -30.31 19.95 -17.49
N GLY A 169 -30.98 21.00 -17.00
CA GLY A 169 -31.72 20.97 -15.73
C GLY A 169 -31.33 22.04 -14.69
N ASP A 170 -30.35 22.91 -14.96
CA ASP A 170 -29.98 24.01 -14.05
C ASP A 170 -31.10 25.08 -13.88
N ASP A 171 -32.09 25.06 -14.77
CA ASP A 171 -33.31 25.88 -14.73
C ASP A 171 -34.36 25.33 -13.76
N LEU A 172 -34.13 24.16 -13.16
CA LEU A 172 -35.06 23.57 -12.20
C LEU A 172 -34.90 24.23 -10.83
N TYR A 173 -35.90 25.04 -10.48
CA TYR A 173 -36.01 25.79 -9.23
C TYR A 173 -35.83 24.99 -7.93
N MET A 174 -35.87 23.66 -7.98
CA MET A 174 -35.78 22.77 -6.82
C MET A 174 -34.35 22.34 -6.46
N THR A 175 -33.35 22.60 -7.30
CA THR A 175 -31.97 22.10 -7.10
C THR A 175 -30.97 23.17 -6.67
N ARG A 176 -31.35 24.45 -6.60
CA ARG A 176 -30.46 25.52 -6.11
C ARG A 176 -30.25 25.39 -4.59
N GLY A 177 -29.14 24.76 -4.21
CA GLY A 177 -28.50 25.07 -2.93
C GLY A 177 -28.27 26.59 -2.87
N ARG A 178 -28.80 27.24 -1.83
CA ARG A 178 -28.65 28.69 -1.60
C ARG A 178 -27.16 29.06 -1.55
N PHE A 179 -26.60 29.51 -2.66
CA PHE A 179 -25.52 30.50 -2.63
C PHE A 179 -26.19 31.86 -2.54
N GLY A 180 -26.17 32.43 -1.34
CA GLY A 180 -26.73 33.74 -1.08
C GLY A 180 -25.86 34.81 -1.72
N ARG A 181 -26.46 35.64 -2.56
CA ARG A 181 -26.07 37.04 -2.70
C ARG A 181 -27.35 37.86 -2.68
N GLN A 182 -27.67 38.39 -1.49
CA GLN A 182 -28.47 39.60 -1.39
C GLN A 182 -27.50 40.77 -1.51
N GLU A 183 -27.91 41.85 -2.18
CA GLU A 183 -27.83 43.26 -1.75
C GLU A 183 -28.19 44.16 -2.95
N ALA A 184 -28.57 45.40 -2.60
CA ALA A 184 -29.52 46.31 -3.25
C ALA A 184 -29.16 46.92 -4.61
#